data_AF-A0A2N6LBN2-F1
#
_entry.id   AF-A0A2N6LBN2-F1
#
_cell.length_a   1.000
_cell.length_b   1.000
_cell.length_c   1.000
_cell.angle_alpha   90.00
_cell.angle_beta   90.00
_cell.angle_gamma   90.00
#
_symmetry.space_group_name_H-M   'P 1'
#
loop_
_entity.id
_entity.type
_entity.pdbx_description
1 polymer ?
#
loop_
_entity_poly.entity_id
_entity_poly.type
_entity_poly.pdbx_seq_one_letter_code
_entity_poly.pdbx_strand_id
1 'polypeptide(L)'
;MLSLTRFDHQRLIFHAARQTVRKAEMARIAVHEWLNQHDAELEEWKTKTASELGISISELERRLLSAAEQQTESRKKSNDAN
;
A
#
# COMPACT_ATOMS: atom_id res chain seq x y z
N MET A 1 6.42 -3.19 10.67
CA MET A 1 5.42 -4.28 10.63
C MET A 1 4.05 -3.60 10.58
N LEU A 2 3.28 -3.81 9.50
CA LEU A 2 1.93 -3.25 9.35
C LEU A 2 1.01 -3.90 10.39
N SER A 3 0.95 -3.34 11.59
CA SER A 3 0.08 -3.80 12.67
C SER A 3 -1.19 -2.98 12.63
N LEU A 4 -2.31 -3.62 12.30
CA LEU A 4 -3.62 -2.98 12.40
C LEU A 4 -3.87 -2.52 13.82
N THR A 5 -4.39 -1.31 13.97
CA THR A 5 -4.81 -0.81 15.27
C THR A 5 -5.91 -1.73 15.84
N ARG A 6 -6.06 -1.75 17.16
CA ARG A 6 -7.09 -2.56 17.82
C ARG A 6 -8.50 -2.18 17.34
N PHE A 7 -8.69 -0.91 16.98
CA PHE A 7 -9.95 -0.38 16.44
C PHE A 7 -10.21 -0.88 15.01
N ASP A 8 -9.23 -0.81 14.12
CA ASP A 8 -9.37 -1.30 12.75
C ASP A 8 -9.63 -2.80 12.71
N HIS A 9 -9.00 -3.57 13.60
CA HIS A 9 -9.29 -5.00 13.75
C HIS A 9 -10.75 -5.26 14.12
N GLN A 10 -11.31 -4.53 15.09
CA GLN A 10 -12.70 -4.71 15.49
C GLN A 10 -13.67 -4.30 14.37
N ARG A 11 -13.36 -3.21 13.66
CA ARG A 11 -14.16 -2.74 12.52
C ARG A 11 -14.12 -3.72 11.35
N LEU A 12 -12.95 -4.31 11.09
CA LEU A 12 -12.76 -5.38 10.12
C LEU A 12 -13.58 -6.63 10.47
N ILE A 13 -13.53 -7.07 11.73
CA ILE A 13 -14.31 -8.23 12.19
C ILE A 13 -15.81 -7.97 12.04
N PHE A 14 -16.27 -6.77 12.43
CA PHE A 14 -17.68 -6.39 12.35
C PHE A 14 -18.22 -6.41 10.91
N HIS A 15 -17.53 -5.76 9.98
CA HIS A 15 -18.00 -5.69 8.60
C HIS A 15 -17.85 -7.03 7.86
N ALA A 16 -16.84 -7.84 8.21
CA ALA A 16 -16.66 -9.19 7.66
C ALA A 16 -17.78 -10.13 8.14
N ALA A 17 -18.08 -10.14 9.44
CA ALA A 17 -19.12 -10.98 10.03
C ALA A 17 -20.52 -10.66 9.48
N ARG A 18 -20.78 -9.38 9.15
CA ARG A 18 -22.07 -8.94 8.62
C ARG A 18 -22.14 -8.94 7.08
N GLN A 19 -21.07 -9.31 6.38
CA GLN A 19 -20.93 -9.21 4.92
C GLN A 19 -21.35 -7.85 4.32
N THR A 20 -21.22 -6.77 5.10
CA THR A 20 -21.72 -5.45 4.71
C THR A 20 -20.82 -4.76 3.68
N VAL A 21 -19.57 -5.23 3.54
CA VAL A 21 -18.52 -4.56 2.78
C VAL A 21 -17.69 -5.60 2.03
N ARG A 22 -17.32 -5.31 0.78
CA ARG A 22 -16.49 -6.20 -0.04
C ARG A 22 -15.08 -6.30 0.54
N LYS A 23 -14.41 -7.45 0.38
CA LYS A 23 -13.05 -7.69 0.90
C LYS A 23 -12.01 -6.64 0.47
N ALA A 24 -12.11 -6.11 -0.75
CA ALA A 24 -11.21 -5.05 -1.22
C ALA A 24 -11.38 -3.73 -0.47
N GLU A 25 -12.63 -3.39 -0.13
CA GLU A 25 -12.99 -2.18 0.60
C GLU A 25 -12.59 -2.31 2.08
N MET A 26 -12.67 -3.53 2.63
CA MET A 26 -12.15 -3.86 3.97
C MET A 26 -10.64 -3.69 4.07
N ALA A 27 -9.90 -4.16 3.06
CA ALA A 27 -8.46 -3.97 2.98
C ALA A 27 -8.09 -2.48 2.85
N ARG A 28 -8.90 -1.69 2.11
CA ARG A 28 -8.75 -0.24 2.05
C ARG A 28 -8.92 0.40 3.42
N ILE A 29 -9.99 0.09 4.15
CA ILE A 29 -10.25 0.63 5.49
C ILE A 29 -9.06 0.37 6.43
N ALA A 30 -8.58 -0.87 6.42
CA ALA A 30 -7.45 -1.33 7.23
C ALA A 30 -6.15 -0.56 6.96
N VAL A 31 -5.90 -0.22 5.70
CA VAL A 31 -4.65 0.42 5.26
C VAL A 31 -4.78 1.94 5.25
N HIS A 32 -5.99 2.49 5.17
CA HIS A 32 -6.24 3.92 5.00
C HIS A 32 -5.74 4.75 6.19
N GLU A 33 -6.00 4.31 7.42
CA GLU A 33 -5.55 5.04 8.62
C GLU A 33 -4.02 5.00 8.76
N TRP A 34 -3.42 3.86 8.42
CA TRP A 34 -1.96 3.72 8.35
C TRP A 34 -1.36 4.64 7.27
N LEU A 35 -1.95 4.69 6.07
CA LEU A 35 -1.51 5.58 5.00
C LEU A 35 -1.58 7.04 5.43
N ASN A 36 -2.67 7.46 6.08
CA ASN A 36 -2.82 8.84 6.55
C ASN A 36 -1.78 9.22 7.62
N GLN A 37 -1.40 8.27 8.49
CA GLN A 37 -0.40 8.51 9.53
C GLN A 37 1.02 8.63 8.96
N HIS A 38 1.32 7.90 7.89
CA HIS A 38 2.65 7.84 7.29
C HIS A 38 2.79 8.68 6.01
N ASP A 39 1.76 9.43 5.61
CA ASP A 39 1.78 10.24 4.39
C ASP A 39 2.88 11.31 4.45
N ALA A 40 3.05 11.96 5.61
CA ALA A 40 4.11 12.95 5.83
C ALA A 40 5.52 12.33 5.72
N GLU A 41 5.72 11.15 6.31
CA GLU A 41 7.00 10.42 6.23
C GLU A 41 7.29 9.96 4.80
N LEU A 42 6.25 9.56 4.07
CA LEU A 42 6.35 9.15 2.68
C LEU A 42 6.75 10.32 1.77
N GLU A 43 6.14 11.49 1.94
CA GLU A 43 6.47 12.70 1.16
C GLU A 43 7.87 13.21 1.49
N GLU A 44 8.29 13.15 2.76
CA GLU A 44 9.67 13.47 3.16
C GLU A 44 10.67 12.52 2.48
N TRP A 45 10.40 11.22 2.53
CA TRP A 45 11.23 10.21 1.88
C TRP A 45 11.31 10.39 0.36
N LYS A 46 10.17 10.66 -0.30
CA LYS A 46 10.13 10.93 -1.75
C LYS A 46 10.98 12.13 -2.11
N THR A 47 10.85 13.22 -1.35
CA THR A 47 11.59 14.47 -1.57
C THR A 47 13.08 14.23 -1.42
N LYS A 48 13.50 13.57 -0.33
CA LYS A 48 14.89 13.23 -0.07
C LYS A 48 15.47 12.34 -1.17
N THR A 49 14.78 11.27 -1.51
CA THR A 49 15.24 10.28 -2.50
C THR A 49 15.32 10.88 -3.91
N ALA A 50 14.32 11.68 -4.29
CA ALA A 50 14.34 12.39 -5.57
C ALA A 50 15.52 13.37 -5.65
N SER A 51 15.79 14.10 -4.55
CA SER A 51 16.95 15.00 -4.46
C SER A 51 18.28 14.26 -4.52
N GLU A 52 18.43 13.13 -3.83
CA GLU A 52 19.65 12.32 -3.84
C GLU A 52 19.94 11.73 -5.22
N LEU A 53 18.89 11.36 -5.96
CA LEU A 53 19.00 10.82 -7.31
C LEU A 53 19.09 11.91 -8.40
N GLY A 54 18.91 13.19 -8.04
CA GLY A 54 18.88 14.30 -8.99
C GLY A 54 17.73 14.22 -10.00
N ILE A 55 16.61 13.59 -9.63
CA ILE A 55 15.41 13.43 -10.47
C ILE A 55 14.22 14.17 -9.87
N SER A 56 13.17 14.39 -10.66
CA SER A 56 11.91 14.91 -10.13
C SER A 56 11.16 13.83 -9.34
N ILE A 57 10.33 14.27 -8.38
CA ILE A 57 9.45 13.36 -7.61
C ILE A 57 8.53 12.57 -8.56
N SER A 58 7.98 13.20 -9.60
CA SER A 58 7.12 12.51 -10.57
C SER A 58 7.85 11.42 -11.37
N GLU A 59 9.15 11.58 -11.63
CA GLU A 59 9.97 10.55 -12.26
C GLU A 59 10.25 9.40 -11.28
N LEU A 60 10.50 9.72 -10.01
CA LEU A 60 10.64 8.72 -8.94
C LEU A 60 9.36 7.88 -8.79
N GLU A 61 8.19 8.52 -8.73
CA GLU A 61 6.89 7.84 -8.62
C GLU A 61 6.62 6.92 -9.81
N ARG A 62 6.94 7.36 -11.04
CA ARG A 62 6.78 6.54 -12.24
C ARG A 62 7.64 5.27 -12.18
N ARG A 63 8.89 5.39 -11.72
CA ARG A 63 9.81 4.25 -11.57
C ARG A 63 9.33 3.28 -10.49
N LEU A 64 8.85 3.79 -9.37
CA LEU A 64 8.29 2.97 -8.29
C LEU A 64 7.04 2.21 -8.77
N LEU A 65 6.15 2.89 -9.51
CA LEU A 65 4.96 2.27 -10.08
C LEU A 65 5.33 1.14 -11.05
N SER A 66 6.25 1.42 -11.98
CA SER A 66 6.69 0.41 -12.96
C SER A 66 7.37 -0.79 -12.29
N ALA A 67 8.18 -0.57 -11.24
CA ALA A 67 8.80 -1.64 -10.48
C ALA A 67 7.76 -2.50 -9.74
N ALA A 68 6.72 -1.88 -9.15
CA ALA A 68 5.64 -2.58 -8.47
C ALA A 68 4.78 -3.42 -9.44
N GLU A 69 4.50 -2.89 -10.63
CA GLU A 69 3.80 -3.62 -11.70
C GLU A 69 4.60 -4.84 -12.15
N GLN A 70 5.89 -4.67 -12.42
CA GLN A 70 6.78 -5.78 -12.79
C GLN A 70 6.84 -6.86 -11.70
N GLN A 71 6.95 -6.47 -10.42
CA GLN A 71 6.96 -7.41 -9.31
C GLN A 71 5.64 -8.20 -9.21
N THR A 72 4.52 -7.54 -9.49
CA THR A 72 3.20 -8.17 -9.49
C THR A 72 3.06 -9.18 -10.62
N GLU A 73 3.54 -8.85 -11.82
CA GLU A 73 3.56 -9.76 -12.97
C GLU A 73 4.50 -10.95 -12.76
N SER A 74 5.70 -10.72 -12.21
CA SER A 74 6.64 -11.79 -11.87
C SER A 74 6.07 -12.76 -10.83
N ARG A 75 5.34 -12.25 -9.83
CA ARG A 75 4.68 -13.06 -8.80
C ARG A 75 3.52 -13.89 -9.36
N LYS A 76 2.79 -13.37 -10.35
CA LYS A 76 1.71 -14.09 -11.03
C LYS A 76 2.26 -15.26 -11.86
N LYS A 77 3.34 -15.03 -12.63
CA LYS A 77 4.00 -16.09 -13.42
C LYS A 77 4.59 -17.23 -12.59
N SER A 78 5.05 -16.94 -11.38
CA SER A 78 5.59 -17.95 -10.46
C SER A 78 4.51 -18.75 -9.73
N ASN A 79 3.29 -18.21 -9.59
CA ASN A 79 2.15 -18.92 -9.00
C ASN A 79 1.41 -19.83 -9.98
N ASP A 80 1.48 -19.56 -11.29
CA ASP A 80 0.91 -20.41 -12.36
C ASP A 80 1.82 -21.59 -12.74
N ALA A 81 3.05 -21.62 -12.25
CA ALA A 81 4.03 -22.67 -12.53
C ALA A 81 4.04 -23.81 -11.49
N ASN A 82 3.03 -23.87 -10.60
CA ASN A 82 2.96 -24.84 -9.51
C ASN A 82 1.60 -25.52 -9.41
#